data_AF-A0A380Q3M7-F1
#
_entry.id   AF-A0A380Q3M7-F1
#
_cell.length_a   1.000
_cell.length_b   1.000
_cell.length_c   1.000
_cell.angle_alpha   90.00
_cell.angle_beta   90.00
_cell.angle_gamma   90.00
#
_symmetry.space_group_name_H-M   'P 1'
#
loop_
_entity.id
_entity.type
_entity.pdbx_description
1 polymer ?
#
loop_
_entity_poly.entity_id
_entity_poly.type
_entity_poly.pdbx_seq_one_letter_code
_entity_poly.pdbx_strand_id
1 'polypeptide(L)'
;MSLVRHMDITSQHPWHVLLQAPLSPEQTAQALADDDPQWEYIDGQMVKLGSLAHATLNIDDIQQQAMALLSQKSKDFRLVVHLLRTLQHGGQPDELMLAMSLLTEYVQLFWTTAWPQNPLHKRRFAQQILKRFDSASSSFSQRADEAQRENVQGLLAHLAQVWHSREPGLAKEVDALRSRYARPPERVIEAVASDEPLSSNTLAAAMATPP
;
A
#
# COMPACT_ATOMS: atom_id res chain seq x y z
N MET A 1 -21.97 -6.59 6.53
CA MET A 1 -22.08 -5.14 6.22
C MET A 1 -20.71 -4.47 6.04
N SER A 2 -19.63 -4.91 6.69
CA SER A 2 -18.28 -4.32 6.48
C SER A 2 -17.64 -4.64 5.12
N LEU A 3 -17.83 -5.85 4.57
CA LEU A 3 -17.28 -6.25 3.26
C LEU A 3 -17.63 -5.26 2.13
N VAL A 4 -18.92 -4.93 2.03
CA VAL A 4 -19.47 -4.01 1.03
C VAL A 4 -18.93 -2.59 1.24
N ARG A 5 -18.81 -2.13 2.49
CA ARG A 5 -18.34 -0.76 2.78
C ARG A 5 -16.90 -0.50 2.35
N HIS A 6 -15.96 -1.41 2.61
CA HIS A 6 -14.56 -1.18 2.21
C HIS A 6 -14.37 -1.22 0.69
N MET A 7 -15.02 -2.16 0.01
CA MET A 7 -14.97 -2.24 -1.45
C MET A 7 -15.62 -1.02 -2.11
N ASP A 8 -16.72 -0.53 -1.54
CA ASP A 8 -17.38 0.71 -1.98
C ASP A 8 -16.47 1.93 -1.78
N ILE A 9 -15.81 2.08 -0.62
CA ILE A 9 -14.93 3.22 -0.35
C ILE A 9 -13.74 3.25 -1.33
N THR A 10 -13.08 2.10 -1.55
CA THR A 10 -11.97 2.03 -2.49
C THR A 10 -12.42 2.33 -3.92
N SER A 11 -13.51 1.71 -4.38
CA SER A 11 -13.94 1.81 -5.79
C SER A 11 -14.64 3.14 -6.11
N GLN A 12 -15.25 3.79 -5.12
CA GLN A 12 -15.93 5.08 -5.27
C GLN A 12 -15.03 6.27 -4.92
N HIS A 13 -13.74 6.04 -4.65
CA HIS A 13 -12.82 7.11 -4.32
C HIS A 13 -12.75 8.14 -5.47
N PRO A 14 -12.85 9.46 -5.20
CA PRO A 14 -12.94 10.48 -6.25
C PRO A 14 -11.72 10.52 -7.18
N TRP A 15 -10.59 9.97 -6.73
CA TRP A 15 -9.37 9.90 -7.55
C TRP A 15 -9.51 8.99 -8.76
N HIS A 16 -10.41 8.01 -8.75
CA HIS A 16 -10.71 7.22 -9.95
C HIS A 16 -11.25 8.12 -11.07
N VAL A 17 -12.18 9.03 -10.74
CA VAL A 17 -12.72 10.02 -11.69
C VAL A 17 -11.63 10.99 -12.16
N LEU A 18 -10.78 11.48 -11.26
CA LEU A 18 -9.68 12.39 -11.60
C LEU A 18 -8.63 11.73 -12.50
N LEU A 19 -8.30 10.46 -12.23
CA LEU A 19 -7.34 9.69 -13.02
C LEU A 19 -7.83 9.45 -14.46
N GLN A 20 -9.14 9.21 -14.61
CA GLN A 20 -9.81 9.04 -15.90
C GLN A 20 -10.00 10.35 -16.68
N ALA A 21 -9.74 11.52 -16.08
CA ALA A 21 -9.95 12.80 -16.73
C ALA A 21 -9.23 12.84 -18.10
N PRO A 22 -9.95 13.20 -19.18
CA PRO A 22 -9.43 13.07 -20.53
C PRO A 22 -8.31 14.08 -20.78
N LEU A 23 -7.20 13.59 -21.32
CA LEU A 23 -6.09 14.41 -21.82
C LEU A 23 -5.86 14.10 -23.30
N SER A 24 -5.21 15.02 -24.02
CA SER A 24 -4.88 14.76 -25.42
C SER A 24 -3.94 13.54 -25.54
N PRO A 25 -3.91 12.86 -26.70
CA PRO A 25 -2.95 11.79 -26.93
C PRO A 25 -1.50 12.23 -26.72
N GLU A 26 -1.20 13.49 -27.05
CA GLU A 26 0.11 14.11 -26.86
C GLU A 26 0.45 14.27 -25.38
N GLN A 27 -0.44 14.88 -24.59
CA GLN A 27 -0.28 15.04 -23.13
C GLN A 27 -0.15 13.69 -22.41
N THR A 28 -0.82 12.66 -22.93
CA THR A 28 -0.74 11.31 -22.39
C THR A 28 0.66 10.72 -22.66
N ALA A 29 1.16 10.82 -23.89
CA ALA A 29 2.36 10.13 -24.33
C ALA A 29 3.69 10.83 -24.00
N GLN A 30 3.65 12.13 -23.66
CA GLN A 30 4.82 12.92 -23.33
C GLN A 30 5.20 12.83 -21.85
N ALA A 31 6.50 13.01 -21.59
CA ALA A 31 7.01 13.19 -20.23
C ALA A 31 6.47 14.50 -19.65
N LEU A 32 6.23 14.52 -18.34
CA LEU A 32 6.15 15.80 -17.64
C LEU A 32 7.56 16.42 -17.63
N ALA A 33 7.64 17.72 -17.91
CA ALA A 33 8.90 18.44 -17.94
C ALA A 33 9.56 18.41 -16.56
N ASP A 34 10.87 18.17 -16.51
CA ASP A 34 11.59 18.03 -15.24
C ASP A 34 11.69 19.37 -14.48
N ASP A 35 11.55 20.49 -15.17
CA ASP A 35 11.50 21.85 -14.62
C ASP A 35 10.07 22.35 -14.33
N ASP A 36 9.06 21.48 -14.44
CA ASP A 36 7.71 21.82 -14.02
C ASP A 36 7.68 22.09 -12.51
N PRO A 37 7.22 23.26 -12.04
CA PRO A 37 7.29 23.62 -10.63
C PRO A 37 6.53 22.66 -9.69
N GLN A 38 5.41 22.08 -10.15
CA GLN A 38 4.66 21.11 -9.35
C GLN A 38 5.39 19.77 -9.32
N TRP A 39 5.99 19.36 -10.43
CA TRP A 39 6.85 18.17 -10.49
C TRP A 39 8.07 18.29 -9.58
N GLU A 40 8.85 19.37 -9.70
CA GLU A 40 10.04 19.61 -8.87
C GLU A 40 9.70 19.59 -7.37
N TYR A 41 8.57 20.21 -7.01
CA TYR A 41 8.07 20.18 -5.65
C TYR A 41 7.78 18.74 -5.19
N ILE A 42 6.97 17.98 -5.94
CA ILE A 42 6.63 16.60 -5.60
C ILE A 42 7.92 15.78 -5.47
N ASP A 43 8.76 15.74 -6.51
CA ASP A 43 9.98 14.92 -6.53
C ASP A 43 10.93 15.28 -5.36
N GLY A 44 11.10 16.59 -5.09
CA GLY A 44 11.87 17.09 -3.96
C GLY A 44 11.32 16.67 -2.59
N GLN A 45 10.00 16.64 -2.40
CA GLN A 45 9.40 16.11 -1.17
C GLN A 45 9.59 14.59 -1.05
N MET A 46 9.54 13.87 -2.17
CA MET A 46 9.68 12.41 -2.18
C MET A 46 11.06 11.91 -1.75
N VAL A 47 12.10 12.74 -1.82
CA VAL A 47 13.43 12.45 -1.23
C VAL A 47 13.36 12.37 0.29
N LYS A 48 12.50 13.18 0.92
CA LYS A 48 12.35 13.22 2.38
C LYS A 48 11.47 12.08 2.91
N LEU A 49 10.66 11.45 2.05
CA LEU A 49 9.73 10.41 2.44
C LEU A 49 10.47 9.13 2.89
N GLY A 50 10.43 8.84 4.19
CA GLY A 50 11.19 7.75 4.82
C GLY A 50 12.50 8.18 5.49
N SER A 51 12.79 9.49 5.54
CA SER A 51 13.91 10.04 6.32
C SER A 51 13.46 10.47 7.73
N LEU A 52 14.41 10.78 8.61
CA LEU A 52 14.11 11.36 9.94
C LEU A 52 13.35 12.70 9.87
N ALA A 53 13.38 13.38 8.71
CA ALA A 53 12.60 14.62 8.48
C ALA A 53 11.12 14.35 8.15
N HIS A 54 10.67 13.10 8.21
CA HIS A 54 9.32 12.68 7.82
C HIS A 54 8.19 13.48 8.48
N ALA A 55 8.38 13.94 9.73
CA ALA A 55 7.39 14.72 10.46
C ALA A 55 7.03 16.09 9.85
N THR A 56 7.79 16.56 8.85
CA THR A 56 7.54 17.85 8.17
C THR A 56 6.88 17.69 6.79
N LEU A 57 6.61 16.46 6.34
CA LEU A 57 5.98 16.22 5.05
C LEU A 57 4.48 16.40 5.12
N ASN A 58 3.96 17.29 4.28
CA ASN A 58 2.54 17.38 4.01
C ASN A 58 2.16 16.37 2.91
N ILE A 59 1.81 15.15 3.33
CA ILE A 59 1.42 14.07 2.40
C ILE A 59 0.18 14.47 1.59
N ASP A 60 -0.80 15.10 2.22
CA ASP A 60 -2.05 15.50 1.57
C ASP A 60 -1.80 16.50 0.44
N ASP A 61 -0.91 17.47 0.64
CA ASP A 61 -0.54 18.42 -0.41
C ASP A 61 0.19 17.73 -1.57
N ILE A 62 1.13 16.80 -1.30
CA ILE A 62 1.79 16.02 -2.35
C ILE A 62 0.75 15.24 -3.19
N GLN A 63 -0.21 14.60 -2.53
CA GLN A 63 -1.27 13.85 -3.18
C GLN A 63 -2.18 14.75 -4.02
N GLN A 64 -2.57 15.92 -3.50
CA GLN A 64 -3.39 16.90 -4.22
C GLN A 64 -2.68 17.43 -5.47
N GLN A 65 -1.40 17.79 -5.36
CA GLN A 65 -0.59 18.28 -6.49
C GLN A 65 -0.40 17.18 -7.55
N ALA A 66 -0.07 15.95 -7.12
CA ALA A 66 0.07 14.82 -8.03
C ALA A 66 -1.24 14.53 -8.78
N MET A 67 -2.38 14.61 -8.08
CA MET A 67 -3.68 14.40 -8.72
C MET A 67 -4.14 15.53 -9.61
N ALA A 68 -3.79 16.78 -9.29
CA ALA A 68 -4.01 17.92 -10.19
C ALA A 68 -3.23 17.73 -11.50
N LEU A 69 -1.95 17.35 -11.44
CA LEU A 69 -1.15 17.07 -12.63
C LEU A 69 -1.71 15.90 -13.45
N LEU A 70 -2.05 14.79 -12.78
CA LEU A 70 -2.60 13.59 -13.43
C LEU A 70 -3.94 13.86 -14.11
N SER A 71 -4.77 14.74 -13.55
CA SER A 71 -6.10 15.04 -14.12
C SER A 71 -6.08 16.12 -15.20
N GLN A 72 -5.11 17.05 -15.17
CA GLN A 72 -5.16 18.25 -16.00
C GLN A 72 -4.02 18.38 -17.01
N LYS A 73 -2.88 17.72 -16.79
CA LYS A 73 -1.64 18.02 -17.53
C LYS A 73 -0.93 16.83 -18.16
N SER A 74 -0.74 15.73 -17.42
CA SER A 74 0.09 14.62 -17.87
C SER A 74 -0.41 13.28 -17.36
N LYS A 75 -0.15 12.20 -18.10
CA LYS A 75 -0.26 10.83 -17.60
C LYS A 75 1.11 10.19 -17.33
N ASP A 76 2.19 10.96 -17.20
CA ASP A 76 3.53 10.42 -16.91
C ASP A 76 3.52 9.44 -15.72
N PHE A 77 3.99 8.21 -15.94
CA PHE A 77 3.93 7.15 -14.95
C PHE A 77 4.73 7.46 -13.68
N ARG A 78 5.73 8.35 -13.74
CA ARG A 78 6.49 8.78 -12.54
C ARG A 78 5.59 9.47 -11.52
N LEU A 79 4.57 10.22 -11.96
CA LEU A 79 3.58 10.82 -11.06
C LEU A 79 2.82 9.76 -10.29
N VAL A 80 2.40 8.68 -10.98
CA VAL A 80 1.70 7.56 -10.35
C VAL A 80 2.62 6.86 -9.36
N VAL A 81 3.90 6.62 -9.71
CA VAL A 81 4.88 6.03 -8.78
C VAL A 81 4.96 6.85 -7.48
N HIS A 82 5.04 8.19 -7.58
CA HIS A 82 5.09 9.04 -6.40
C HIS A 82 3.79 9.07 -5.61
N LEU A 83 2.65 9.22 -6.28
CA LEU A 83 1.32 9.17 -5.66
C LEU A 83 1.14 7.86 -4.87
N LEU A 84 1.39 6.71 -5.50
CA LEU A 84 1.24 5.41 -4.86
C LEU A 84 2.20 5.24 -3.70
N ARG A 85 3.43 5.77 -3.80
CA ARG A 85 4.39 5.71 -2.70
C ARG A 85 3.89 6.48 -1.47
N THR A 86 3.11 7.55 -1.62
CA THR A 86 2.49 8.23 -0.48
C THR A 86 1.45 7.35 0.23
N LEU A 87 0.58 6.68 -0.53
CA LEU A 87 -0.43 5.75 -0.01
C LEU A 87 0.19 4.48 0.62
N GLN A 88 1.33 4.04 0.10
CA GLN A 88 2.05 2.89 0.63
C GLN A 88 2.79 3.17 1.94
N HIS A 89 3.11 4.44 2.22
CA HIS A 89 4.02 4.83 3.29
C HIS A 89 3.51 4.47 4.68
N GLY A 90 2.25 4.78 4.98
CA GLY A 90 1.63 4.50 6.28
C GLY A 90 1.28 3.02 6.49
N GLY A 91 1.26 2.23 5.42
CA GLY A 91 0.86 0.82 5.42
C GLY A 91 -0.58 0.57 5.89
N GLN A 92 -1.44 1.60 5.86
CA GLN A 92 -2.84 1.46 6.28
C GLN A 92 -3.59 0.59 5.27
N PRO A 93 -4.42 -0.37 5.70
CA PRO A 93 -5.11 -1.28 4.79
C PRO A 93 -5.91 -0.59 3.68
N ASP A 94 -6.72 0.42 4.00
CA ASP A 94 -7.54 1.13 3.02
C ASP A 94 -6.70 1.94 2.01
N GLU A 95 -5.60 2.57 2.45
CA GLU A 95 -4.67 3.30 1.57
C GLU A 95 -3.93 2.35 0.61
N LEU A 96 -3.51 1.18 1.10
CA LEU A 96 -2.87 0.15 0.28
C LEU A 96 -3.84 -0.40 -0.77
N MET A 97 -5.10 -0.65 -0.39
CA MET A 97 -6.14 -1.08 -1.30
C MET A 97 -6.45 -0.01 -2.36
N LEU A 98 -6.54 1.26 -1.97
CA LEU A 98 -6.69 2.38 -2.90
C LEU A 98 -5.50 2.49 -3.86
N ALA A 99 -4.27 2.30 -3.37
CA ALA A 99 -3.09 2.31 -4.22
C ALA A 99 -3.14 1.19 -5.27
N MET A 100 -3.59 -0.01 -4.89
CA MET A 100 -3.75 -1.15 -5.82
C MET A 100 -4.85 -0.89 -6.85
N SER A 101 -5.99 -0.31 -6.45
CA SER A 101 -7.08 0.00 -7.37
C SER A 101 -6.67 1.04 -8.40
N LEU A 102 -6.02 2.13 -7.96
CA LEU A 102 -5.53 3.20 -8.85
C LEU A 102 -4.44 2.71 -9.80
N LEU A 103 -3.53 1.85 -9.34
CA LEU A 103 -2.53 1.24 -10.20
C LEU A 103 -3.18 0.37 -11.28
N THR A 104 -4.17 -0.44 -10.89
CA THR A 104 -4.88 -1.33 -11.81
C THR A 104 -5.58 -0.53 -12.90
N GLU A 105 -6.30 0.52 -12.53
CA GLU A 105 -6.98 1.40 -13.47
C GLU A 105 -6.00 2.15 -14.38
N TYR A 106 -4.92 2.70 -13.82
CA TYR A 106 -3.90 3.38 -14.61
C TYR A 106 -3.27 2.43 -15.65
N VAL A 107 -2.94 1.20 -15.24
CA VAL A 107 -2.38 0.19 -16.14
C VAL A 107 -3.38 -0.16 -17.24
N GLN A 108 -4.65 -0.36 -16.89
CA GLN A 108 -5.69 -0.70 -17.85
C GLN A 108 -5.87 0.38 -18.93
N LEU A 109 -5.84 1.65 -18.53
CA LEU A 109 -6.12 2.78 -19.42
C LEU A 109 -4.88 3.30 -20.16
N PHE A 110 -3.74 3.36 -19.48
CA PHE A 110 -2.61 4.19 -19.93
C PHE A 110 -1.29 3.42 -20.11
N TRP A 111 -1.22 2.12 -19.77
CA TRP A 111 0.04 1.36 -19.84
C TRP A 111 0.73 1.42 -21.21
N THR A 112 -0.04 1.40 -22.31
CA THR A 112 0.53 1.43 -23.67
C THR A 112 0.84 2.82 -24.19
N THR A 113 0.12 3.83 -23.74
CA THR A 113 0.16 5.18 -24.34
C THR A 113 0.96 6.15 -23.51
N ALA A 114 0.94 6.03 -22.18
CA ALA A 114 1.58 7.00 -21.32
C ALA A 114 3.10 6.91 -21.31
N TRP A 115 3.77 8.03 -21.05
CA TRP A 115 5.20 8.04 -20.80
C TRP A 115 5.54 7.24 -19.53
N PRO A 116 6.67 6.49 -19.47
CA PRO A 116 7.70 6.33 -20.49
C PRO A 116 7.33 5.32 -21.58
N GLN A 117 7.72 5.61 -22.82
CA GLN A 117 7.52 4.70 -23.95
C GLN A 117 8.47 3.49 -23.93
N ASN A 118 9.60 3.60 -23.21
CA ASN A 118 10.52 2.48 -23.04
C ASN A 118 9.92 1.44 -22.06
N PRO A 119 9.58 0.23 -22.53
CA PRO A 119 8.94 -0.79 -21.69
C PRO A 119 9.84 -1.27 -20.54
N LEU A 120 11.17 -1.25 -20.69
CA LEU A 120 12.09 -1.64 -19.63
C LEU A 120 12.07 -0.65 -18.46
N HIS A 121 11.95 0.65 -18.75
CA HIS A 121 11.84 1.68 -17.71
C HIS A 121 10.49 1.58 -17.00
N LYS A 122 9.41 1.43 -17.78
CA LYS A 122 8.06 1.28 -17.25
C LYS A 122 7.93 0.05 -16.34
N ARG A 123 8.51 -1.09 -16.74
CA ARG A 123 8.58 -2.31 -15.93
C ARG A 123 9.34 -2.10 -14.62
N ARG A 124 10.50 -1.43 -14.66
CA ARG A 124 11.28 -1.13 -13.45
C ARG A 124 10.48 -0.29 -12.44
N PHE A 125 9.75 0.72 -12.91
CA PHE A 125 8.87 1.50 -12.05
C PHE A 125 7.77 0.64 -11.43
N ALA A 126 7.11 -0.21 -12.22
CA ALA A 126 6.10 -1.14 -11.70
C ALA A 126 6.69 -2.08 -10.62
N GLN A 127 7.86 -2.66 -10.86
CA GLN A 127 8.54 -3.52 -9.87
C GLN A 127 8.88 -2.76 -8.58
N GLN A 128 9.26 -1.48 -8.67
CA GLN A 128 9.49 -0.64 -7.50
C GLN A 128 8.22 -0.39 -6.69
N ILE A 129 7.06 -0.28 -7.34
CA ILE A 129 5.75 -0.18 -6.68
C ILE A 129 5.41 -1.52 -6.02
N LEU A 130 5.57 -2.65 -6.72
CA LEU A 130 5.28 -3.99 -6.20
C LEU A 130 6.16 -4.35 -5.00
N LYS A 131 7.46 -4.02 -5.03
CA LYS A 131 8.37 -4.22 -3.89
C LYS A 131 7.93 -3.44 -2.65
N ARG A 132 7.29 -2.28 -2.82
CA ARG A 132 6.76 -1.50 -1.69
C ARG A 132 5.49 -2.11 -1.13
N PHE A 133 4.58 -2.62 -1.96
CA PHE A 133 3.48 -3.45 -1.49
C PHE A 133 4.00 -4.67 -0.73
N ASP A 134 5.03 -5.34 -1.24
CA ASP A 134 5.64 -6.46 -0.55
C ASP A 134 6.12 -6.09 0.87
N SER A 135 6.80 -4.95 0.97
CA SER A 135 7.31 -4.42 2.24
C SER A 135 6.18 -4.04 3.22
N ALA A 136 5.04 -3.57 2.69
CA ALA A 136 3.88 -3.20 3.49
C ALA A 136 3.01 -4.39 3.91
N SER A 137 3.20 -5.58 3.32
CA SER A 137 2.35 -6.77 3.54
C SER A 137 2.26 -7.23 4.99
N SER A 138 3.36 -7.14 5.76
CA SER A 138 3.36 -7.47 7.19
C SER A 138 2.43 -6.53 7.96
N SER A 139 2.53 -5.23 7.68
CA SER A 139 1.74 -4.23 8.37
C SER A 139 0.26 -4.27 7.98
N PHE A 140 -0.04 -4.61 6.73
CA PHE A 140 -1.39 -4.95 6.31
C PHE A 140 -1.92 -6.16 7.08
N SER A 141 -1.15 -7.25 7.16
CA SER A 141 -1.57 -8.49 7.83
C SER A 141 -1.94 -8.26 9.30
N GLN A 142 -1.21 -7.37 9.98
CA GLN A 142 -1.45 -7.00 11.38
C GLN A 142 -2.69 -6.12 11.59
N ARG A 143 -2.99 -5.24 10.63
CA ARG A 143 -4.00 -4.17 10.79
C ARG A 143 -5.31 -4.42 10.06
N ALA A 144 -5.29 -5.24 9.02
CA ALA A 144 -6.46 -5.50 8.19
C ALA A 144 -7.51 -6.32 8.95
N ASP A 145 -8.78 -6.03 8.71
CA ASP A 145 -9.87 -6.92 9.10
C ASP A 145 -10.06 -8.06 8.07
N GLU A 146 -11.03 -8.94 8.32
CA GLU A 146 -11.32 -10.06 7.43
C GLU A 146 -11.85 -9.59 6.06
N ALA A 147 -12.66 -8.54 6.05
CA ALA A 147 -13.22 -7.97 4.82
C ALA A 147 -12.14 -7.37 3.92
N GLN A 148 -11.21 -6.61 4.49
CA GLN A 148 -10.07 -6.04 3.78
C GLN A 148 -9.16 -7.14 3.23
N ARG A 149 -8.93 -8.22 4.00
CA ARG A 149 -8.18 -9.39 3.53
C ARG A 149 -8.85 -10.10 2.35
N GLU A 150 -10.18 -10.18 2.32
CA GLU A 150 -10.90 -10.73 1.17
C GLU A 150 -10.82 -9.77 -0.03
N ASN A 151 -11.12 -8.49 0.18
CA ASN A 151 -11.17 -7.48 -0.87
C ASN A 151 -9.80 -7.30 -1.58
N VAL A 152 -8.70 -7.30 -0.82
CA VAL A 152 -7.35 -7.16 -1.40
C VAL A 152 -7.01 -8.32 -2.35
N GLN A 153 -7.59 -9.51 -2.15
CA GLN A 153 -7.40 -10.62 -3.09
C GLN A 153 -8.03 -10.34 -4.44
N GLY A 154 -9.22 -9.72 -4.45
CA GLY A 154 -9.88 -9.29 -5.68
C GLY A 154 -9.09 -8.22 -6.42
N LEU A 155 -8.59 -7.21 -5.69
CA LEU A 155 -7.77 -6.13 -6.27
C LEU A 155 -6.48 -6.64 -6.88
N LEU A 156 -5.74 -7.49 -6.16
CA LEU A 156 -4.50 -8.08 -6.68
C LEU A 156 -4.75 -9.05 -7.83
N ALA A 157 -5.84 -9.83 -7.79
CA ALA A 157 -6.21 -10.68 -8.92
C ALA A 157 -6.51 -9.85 -10.19
N HIS A 158 -7.21 -8.73 -10.04
CA HIS A 158 -7.48 -7.82 -11.16
C HIS A 158 -6.18 -7.18 -11.68
N LEU A 159 -5.28 -6.75 -10.80
CA LEU A 159 -3.98 -6.20 -11.19
C LEU A 159 -3.12 -7.24 -11.96
N ALA A 160 -3.10 -8.49 -11.51
CA ALA A 160 -2.41 -9.56 -12.24
C ALA A 160 -3.03 -9.77 -13.62
N GLN A 161 -4.36 -9.75 -13.71
CA GLN A 161 -5.10 -9.93 -14.96
C GLN A 161 -4.80 -8.83 -15.98
N VAL A 162 -4.75 -7.55 -15.58
CA VAL A 162 -4.47 -6.44 -16.53
C VAL A 162 -3.05 -6.52 -17.12
N TRP A 163 -2.09 -7.11 -16.40
CA TRP A 163 -0.74 -7.34 -16.90
C TRP A 163 -0.54 -8.68 -17.60
N HIS A 164 -1.43 -9.67 -17.41
CA HIS A 164 -1.20 -11.06 -17.81
C HIS A 164 -0.69 -11.24 -19.24
N SER A 165 -1.27 -10.52 -20.21
CA SER A 165 -0.91 -10.63 -21.62
C SER A 165 0.34 -9.84 -22.02
N ARG A 166 0.63 -8.71 -21.36
CA ARG A 166 1.67 -7.75 -21.78
C ARG A 166 2.94 -7.85 -20.94
N GLU A 167 2.78 -8.13 -19.66
CA GLU A 167 3.84 -8.16 -18.65
C GLU A 167 3.67 -9.37 -17.73
N PRO A 168 3.78 -10.61 -18.25
CA PRO A 168 3.55 -11.84 -17.48
C PRO A 168 4.49 -11.97 -16.27
N GLY A 169 5.69 -11.37 -16.33
CA GLY A 169 6.60 -11.29 -15.19
C GLY A 169 6.02 -10.47 -14.03
N LEU A 170 5.41 -9.31 -14.31
CA LEU A 170 4.74 -8.49 -13.31
C LEU A 170 3.51 -9.20 -12.75
N ALA A 171 2.71 -9.85 -13.61
CA ALA A 171 1.56 -10.63 -13.17
C ALA A 171 1.96 -11.71 -12.15
N LYS A 172 3.06 -12.43 -12.39
CA LYS A 172 3.60 -13.43 -11.46
C LYS A 172 4.08 -12.82 -10.13
N GLU A 173 4.67 -11.63 -10.17
CA GLU A 173 5.05 -10.91 -8.94
C GLU A 173 3.79 -10.53 -8.12
N VAL A 174 2.70 -10.12 -8.78
CA VAL A 174 1.42 -9.83 -8.11
C VAL A 174 0.80 -11.09 -7.50
N ASP A 175 0.84 -12.22 -8.19
CA ASP A 175 0.37 -13.49 -7.61
C ASP A 175 1.16 -13.90 -6.35
N ALA A 176 2.46 -13.60 -6.32
CA ALA A 176 3.27 -13.81 -5.12
C ALA A 176 2.84 -12.86 -3.97
N LEU A 177 2.44 -11.62 -4.27
CA LEU A 177 1.90 -10.69 -3.27
C LEU A 177 0.57 -11.19 -2.68
N ARG A 178 -0.32 -11.77 -3.49
CA ARG A 178 -1.61 -12.33 -3.01
C ARG A 178 -1.44 -13.28 -1.84
N SER A 179 -0.46 -14.17 -1.94
CA SER A 179 -0.12 -15.14 -0.89
C SER A 179 0.37 -14.47 0.40
N ARG A 180 1.02 -13.30 0.32
CA ARG A 180 1.52 -12.55 1.47
C ARG A 180 0.41 -11.75 2.13
N TYR A 181 -0.44 -11.12 1.34
CA TYR A 181 -1.60 -10.36 1.80
C TYR A 181 -2.75 -11.24 2.32
N ALA A 182 -2.73 -12.54 2.04
CA ALA A 182 -3.66 -13.52 2.60
C ALA A 182 -3.30 -13.96 4.03
N ARG A 183 -2.11 -13.61 4.54
CA ARG A 183 -1.64 -14.11 5.85
C ARG A 183 -2.46 -13.49 6.99
N PRO A 184 -2.88 -14.29 7.99
CA PRO A 184 -3.44 -13.76 9.21
C PRO A 184 -2.36 -13.02 10.03
N PRO A 185 -2.77 -12.15 10.97
CA PRO A 185 -1.83 -11.54 11.91
C PRO A 185 -1.09 -12.63 12.69
N GLU A 186 0.23 -12.45 12.83
CA GLU A 186 1.05 -13.35 13.63
C GLU A 186 0.62 -13.25 15.10
N ARG A 187 0.20 -14.37 15.70
CA ARG A 187 -0.14 -14.41 17.12
C ARG A 187 1.14 -14.27 17.93
N VAL A 188 1.31 -13.14 18.61
CA VAL A 188 2.32 -13.03 19.67
C VAL A 188 1.85 -13.95 20.79
N ILE A 189 2.51 -15.10 20.96
CA ILE A 189 2.33 -15.94 22.14
C ILE A 189 3.03 -15.18 23.27
N GLU A 190 2.28 -14.41 24.06
CA GLU A 190 2.78 -13.97 25.35
C GLU A 190 3.09 -15.23 26.15
N ALA A 191 4.38 -15.45 26.43
CA ALA A 191 4.80 -16.47 27.36
C ALA A 191 4.16 -16.15 28.70
N VAL A 192 3.11 -16.88 29.05
CA VAL A 192 2.51 -16.85 30.38
C VAL A 192 3.60 -17.33 31.33
N ALA A 193 4.30 -16.38 31.96
CA ALA A 193 5.15 -16.67 33.10
C ALA A 193 4.22 -17.22 34.18
N SER A 194 4.24 -18.54 34.34
CA SER A 194 3.57 -19.23 35.43
C SER A 194 4.27 -18.85 36.73
N ASP A 195 3.76 -17.83 37.40
CA ASP A 195 4.00 -17.60 38.83
C ASP A 195 3.33 -18.75 39.59
N GLU A 196 4.13 -19.73 40.03
CA GLU A 196 3.71 -20.66 41.06
C GLU A 196 3.66 -19.94 42.42
N PRO A 197 2.53 -19.97 43.15
CA PRO A 197 2.52 -19.52 44.53
C PRO A 197 3.11 -20.61 45.44
N LEU A 198 4.26 -20.33 46.07
CA LEU A 198 4.78 -21.10 47.19
C LEU A 198 3.77 -21.10 48.33
N SER A 199 3.10 -22.23 48.54
CA SER A 199 2.17 -22.45 49.66
C SER A 199 2.92 -22.57 50.98
N SER A 200 2.77 -21.54 51.82
CA SER A 200 3.08 -21.58 53.24
C SER A 200 2.17 -22.60 53.94
N ASN A 201 2.75 -23.61 54.59
CA ASN A 201 2.01 -24.48 55.50
C ASN A 201 2.59 -24.39 56.91
N THR A 202 1.86 -23.69 57.77
CA THR A 202 2.02 -23.62 59.23
C THR A 202 1.25 -24.78 59.85
N LEU A 203 1.85 -25.55 60.76
CA LEU A 203 1.08 -26.27 61.80
C LEU A 203 1.87 -26.32 63.11
N ALA A 204 1.31 -25.64 64.11
CA ALA A 204 1.64 -25.72 65.51
C ALA A 204 0.99 -26.98 66.15
N ALA A 205 1.67 -27.60 67.12
CA ALA A 205 1.02 -28.41 68.15
C ALA A 205 1.88 -28.42 69.43
N ALA A 206 1.31 -27.88 70.49
CA ALA A 206 1.80 -27.92 71.86
C ALA A 206 1.52 -29.28 72.52
N MET A 207 2.34 -29.70 73.49
CA MET A 207 1.92 -29.97 74.89
C MET A 207 2.92 -30.84 75.69
N ALA A 208 3.01 -30.49 76.98
CA ALA A 208 3.22 -31.35 78.16
C ALA A 208 4.66 -31.61 78.68
N THR A 209 5.01 -30.87 79.74
CA THR A 209 5.76 -31.29 80.95
C THR A 209 4.87 -32.17 81.87
N PRO A 210 5.35 -32.78 83.00
CA PRO A 210 6.69 -33.21 83.45
C PRO A 210 6.61 -34.70 83.94
N PRO A 211 7.23 -35.25 85.03
CA PRO A 211 7.88 -34.68 86.24
C PRO A 211 9.41 -34.48 86.15
#